data_AF-A0A959Q9F0-F1
#
_entry.id   AF-A0A959Q9F0-F1
#
_cell.length_a   1.000
_cell.length_b   1.000
_cell.length_c   1.000
_cell.angle_alpha   90.00
_cell.angle_beta   90.00
_cell.angle_gamma   90.00
#
_symmetry.space_group_name_H-M   'P 1'
#
loop_
_entity.id
_entity.type
_entity.pdbx_description
1 polymer ?
#
loop_
_entity_poly.entity_id
_entity_poly.type
_entity_poly.pdbx_seq_one_letter_code
_entity_poly.pdbx_strand_id
1 'polypeptide(L)' 'MARSIKKGPYVFHKLLKKIQKAKENNKKSVIKTWSRASMIIPDMVGETIAV' A
#
# COMPACT_ATOMS: atom_id res chain seq x y z
N MET A 1 15.21 0.42 -1.69
CA MET A 1 15.57 1.38 -0.62
C MET A 1 15.56 0.65 0.70
N ALA A 2 16.73 0.40 1.29
CA ALA A 2 16.82 -0.23 2.60
C ALA A 2 16.43 0.80 3.68
N ARG A 3 15.45 0.45 4.53
CA ARG A 3 15.05 1.25 5.68
C ARG A 3 15.49 0.52 6.94
N SER A 4 15.83 1.25 7.99
CA SER A 4 16.21 0.64 9.27
C SER A 4 15.07 -0.21 9.84
N ILE A 5 15.38 -1.46 10.20
CA ILE A 5 14.42 -2.44 10.76
C ILE A 5 13.72 -1.90 12.01
N LYS A 6 14.42 -1.11 12.84
CA LYS A 6 13.88 -0.50 14.06
C LYS A 6 12.73 0.49 13.81
N LYS A 7 12.65 1.08 12.61
CA LYS A 7 11.63 2.10 12.26
C LYS A 7 10.34 1.50 11.71
N GLY A 8 10.32 0.19 11.44
CA GLY A 8 9.18 -0.49 10.86
C GLY A 8 8.95 -0.19 9.37
N PRO A 9 7.95 -0.86 8.76
CA PRO A 9 7.58 -0.63 7.38
C PRO A 9 6.95 0.75 7.23
N TYR A 10 7.28 1.42 6.14
CA TYR A 10 6.67 2.70 5.80
C TYR A 10 5.70 2.52 4.65
N VAL A 11 4.55 3.16 4.78
CA VAL A 11 3.58 3.30 3.71
C VAL A 11 3.14 4.74 3.62
N PHE A 12 3.07 5.24 2.39
CA PHE A 12 2.57 6.58 2.14
C PHE A 12 1.11 6.70 2.57
N HIS A 13 0.79 7.72 3.36
CA HIS A 13 -0.53 7.90 3.96
C HIS A 13 -1.70 7.89 2.94
N LYS A 14 -1.51 8.46 1.73
CA LYS A 14 -2.56 8.40 0.70
C LYS A 14 -2.75 7.00 0.13
N LEU A 15 -1.67 6.22 0.01
CA LEU A 15 -1.74 4.83 -0.46
C LEU A 15 -2.49 3.97 0.57
N LEU A 16 -2.15 4.12 1.85
CA LEU A 16 -2.82 3.41 2.94
C LEU A 16 -4.34 3.68 2.97
N LYS A 17 -4.75 4.95 2.84
CA LYS A 17 -6.17 5.33 2.75
C LYS A 17 -6.88 4.70 1.54
N LYS A 18 -6.22 4.58 0.38
CA LYS A 18 -6.82 3.94 -0.80
C LYS A 18 -7.02 2.44 -0.58
N ILE A 19 -6.04 1.78 0.04
CA ILE A 19 -6.12 0.33 0.34
C ILE A 19 -7.22 0.04 1.33
N GLN A 20 -7.34 0.81 2.42
CA GLN A 20 -8.42 0.65 3.39
C GLN A 20 -9.80 0.78 2.74
N LYS A 21 -9.99 1.80 1.89
CA LYS A 21 -11.22 1.97 1.12
C LYS A 21 -11.49 0.84 0.12
N ALA A 22 -10.46 0.28 -0.50
CA ALA A 22 -10.61 -0.84 -1.42
C ALA A 22 -11.06 -2.11 -0.68
N LYS A 23 -10.46 -2.36 0.49
CA LYS A 23 -10.77 -3.48 1.39
C LYS A 23 -12.19 -3.39 1.95
N GLU A 24 -12.62 -2.20 2.40
CA GLU A 24 -14.00 -1.95 2.87
C GLU A 24 -15.03 -2.18 1.77
N ASN A 25 -14.74 -1.74 0.54
CA ASN A 25 -15.66 -1.91 -0.59
C ASN A 25 -15.60 -3.30 -1.24
N ASN A 26 -14.64 -4.15 -0.84
CA ASN A 26 -14.36 -5.45 -1.45
C ASN A 26 -14.21 -5.41 -2.99
N LYS A 27 -13.78 -4.25 -3.52
CA LYS A 27 -13.66 -3.98 -4.96
C LYS A 27 -12.22 -4.12 -5.39
N LYS A 28 -11.95 -5.13 -6.21
CA LYS A 28 -10.63 -5.39 -6.84
C LYS A 28 -10.34 -4.42 -7.98
N SER A 29 -10.20 -3.14 -7.65
CA SER A 29 -9.84 -2.08 -8.59
C SER A 29 -8.33 -1.83 -8.58
N VAL A 30 -7.77 -1.45 -9.74
CA VAL A 30 -6.34 -1.15 -9.84
C VAL A 30 -6.01 0.15 -9.09
N ILE A 31 -5.17 0.06 -8.06
CA ILE A 31 -4.73 1.21 -7.25
C ILE A 31 -3.49 1.82 -7.89
N LYS A 32 -3.65 2.99 -8.53
CA LYS A 32 -2.52 3.77 -9.06
C LYS A 32 -1.76 4.52 -7.96
N THR A 33 -0.44 4.39 -7.93
CA THR A 33 0.45 5.04 -6.96
C THR A 33 1.77 5.46 -7.59
N TRP A 34 2.26 6.66 -7.27
CA TRP A 34 3.62 7.08 -7.62
C TRP A 34 4.61 6.86 -6.47
N SER A 35 4.14 6.35 -5.34
CA SER A 35 4.97 6.16 -4.14
C SER A 35 5.71 4.83 -4.19
N ARG A 36 6.88 4.84 -4.86
CA ARG A 36 7.81 3.69 -4.92
C ARG A 36 8.57 3.43 -3.62
N ALA A 37 8.44 4.32 -2.63
CA ALA A 37 9.12 4.22 -1.34
C ALA A 37 8.32 3.44 -0.27
N SER A 38 7.06 3.07 -0.59
CA SER A 38 6.18 2.30 0.31
C SER A 38 6.54 0.82 0.30
N MET A 39 6.54 0.20 1.47
CA MET A 39 6.77 -1.23 1.65
C MET A 39 5.44 -1.98 1.61
N ILE A 40 5.45 -3.22 1.11
CA ILE A 40 4.27 -4.06 1.05
C ILE A 40 3.91 -4.51 2.48
N ILE A 41 2.67 -4.28 2.88
CA ILE A 41 2.09 -4.67 4.18
C ILE A 41 1.08 -5.81 3.92
N PRO A 42 0.81 -6.72 4.89
CA PRO A 42 -0.21 -7.76 4.76
C PRO A 42 -1.58 -7.29 4.23
N ASP A 43 -1.99 -6.06 4.52
CA ASP A 43 -3.24 -5.48 4.00
C ASP A 43 -3.28 -5.25 2.49
N MET A 44 -2.13 -5.29 1.81
CA MET A 44 -2.02 -5.16 0.36
C MET A 44 -2.15 -6.51 -0.37
N VAL A 45 -2.23 -7.63 0.36
CA VAL A 45 -2.29 -8.97 -0.24
C VAL A 45 -3.62 -9.14 -0.97
N GLY A 46 -3.55 -9.43 -2.26
CA GLY A 46 -4.72 -9.59 -3.13
C GLY A 46 -5.17 -8.31 -3.84
N GLU A 47 -4.55 -7.17 -3.55
CA GLU A 47 -4.80 -5.91 -4.25
C GLU A 47 -3.88 -5.74 -5.47
N THR A 48 -4.40 -5.12 -6.53
CA THR A 48 -3.61 -4.83 -7.74
C THR A 48 -3.08 -3.40 -7.70
N ILE A 49 -1.76 -3.25 -7.59
CA ILE A 49 -1.10 -1.94 -7.51
C ILE A 49 -0.41 -1.62 -8.84
N ALA A 50 -0.80 -0.50 -9.45
CA ALA A 50 -0.11 0.07 -10.60
C ALA A 50 0.83 1.18 -10.11
N VAL A 51 2.13 0.98 -10.33
CA VAL A 51 3.22 1.87 -9.93
C VAL A 51 3.61 2.81 -11.07
#